data_AF-A0A3Q9NCP8-F1
#
_entry.id   AF-A0A3Q9NCP8-F1
#
_cell.length_a   1.000
_cell.length_b   1.000
_cell.length_c   1.000
_cell.angle_alpha   90.00
_cell.angle_beta   90.00
_cell.angle_gamma   90.00
#
_symmetry.space_group_name_H-M   'P 1'
#
loop_
_entity.id
_entity.type
_entity.pdbx_description
1 polymer ?
#
loop_
_entity_poly.entity_id
_entity_poly.type
_entity_poly.pdbx_seq_one_letter_code
_entity_poly.pdbx_strand_id
1 'polypeptide(L)'
;KVAHLWFDNTIIEADTTEDQSGGQYDKSSLGWKALSRIAALCNRAEFKTGQENVPILKKEVNGDASEAALSKSVDLAVGDVRKCRPKNKKVCELPSTPPNKEEVLIYETEDTNDPRYLLVLMGG
;
A
#
# COMPACT_ATOMS: atom_id res chain seq x y z
N LYS A 1 -4.05 -12.01 3.27
CA LYS A 1 -2.57 -12.10 3.17
C LYS A 1 -2.18 -11.78 1.73
N VAL A 2 -1.01 -11.21 1.48
CA VAL A 2 -0.45 -11.05 0.13
C VAL A 2 0.50 -12.22 -0.10
N ALA A 3 0.34 -12.95 -1.20
CA ALA A 3 1.12 -14.16 -1.47
C ALA A 3 2.19 -13.95 -2.54
N HIS A 4 1.86 -13.21 -3.59
CA HIS A 4 2.76 -12.93 -4.70
C HIS A 4 2.63 -11.47 -5.14
N LEU A 5 3.73 -10.93 -5.66
CA LEU A 5 3.82 -9.63 -6.30
C LEU A 5 4.30 -9.85 -7.74
N TRP A 6 3.87 -8.99 -8.65
CA TRP A 6 4.37 -9.00 -10.02
C TRP A 6 4.78 -7.59 -10.43
N PHE A 7 6.07 -7.41 -10.70
CA PHE A 7 6.67 -6.17 -11.18
C PHE A 7 7.97 -6.50 -11.93
N ASP A 8 8.45 -5.59 -12.79
CA ASP A 8 9.66 -5.76 -13.60
C ASP A 8 9.70 -7.12 -14.35
N ASN A 9 8.54 -7.55 -14.86
CA ASN A 9 8.35 -8.82 -15.55
C ASN A 9 8.76 -10.06 -14.73
N THR A 10 8.71 -9.97 -13.40
CA THR A 10 9.14 -11.03 -12.48
C THR A 10 8.05 -11.30 -11.44
N ILE A 11 7.81 -12.57 -11.15
CA ILE A 11 6.94 -13.00 -10.03
C ILE A 11 7.81 -13.08 -8.78
N ILE A 12 7.38 -12.40 -7.73
CA ILE A 12 8.04 -12.40 -6.42
C ILE A 12 7.12 -13.05 -5.41
N GLU A 13 7.63 -14.04 -4.68
CA GLU A 13 6.94 -14.61 -3.52
C GLU A 13 7.02 -13.64 -2.34
N ALA A 14 5.87 -13.22 -1.83
CA ALA A 14 5.82 -12.39 -0.65
C ALA A 14 6.09 -13.24 0.60
N ASP A 15 6.76 -12.65 1.58
CA ASP A 15 6.94 -13.32 2.86
C ASP A 15 5.60 -13.43 3.59
N THR A 16 5.14 -14.68 3.73
CA THR A 16 3.88 -15.01 4.41
C THR A 16 4.08 -15.62 5.81
N THR A 17 5.34 -15.73 6.25
CA THR A 17 5.71 -16.27 7.56
C THR A 17 5.34 -15.28 8.68
N GLU A 18 5.06 -15.79 9.88
CA GLU A 18 4.73 -14.92 11.01
C GLU A 18 5.95 -14.17 11.56
N ASP A 19 7.15 -14.74 11.39
CA ASP A 19 8.43 -14.23 11.88
C ASP A 19 9.18 -13.40 10.82
N GLN A 20 8.63 -13.28 9.61
CA GLN A 20 9.23 -12.57 8.48
C GLN A 20 10.61 -13.12 8.07
N SER A 21 10.74 -14.44 8.08
CA SER A 21 11.96 -15.16 7.70
C SER A 21 12.05 -15.51 6.20
N GLY A 22 11.04 -15.12 5.41
CA GLY A 22 10.90 -15.46 4.00
C GLY A 22 11.66 -14.53 3.03
N GLY A 23 11.59 -14.90 1.75
CA GLY A 23 12.40 -14.36 0.66
C GLY A 23 12.51 -12.84 0.58
N GLN A 24 13.69 -12.36 0.20
CA GLN A 24 13.96 -10.94 -0.01
C GLN A 24 13.88 -10.61 -1.51
N TYR A 25 13.36 -9.43 -1.82
CA TYR A 25 13.34 -8.89 -3.17
C TYR A 25 13.94 -7.48 -3.19
N ASP A 26 14.36 -7.03 -4.38
CA ASP A 26 15.01 -5.73 -4.53
C ASP A 26 14.01 -4.58 -4.33
N LYS A 27 14.06 -3.99 -3.12
CA LYS A 27 13.26 -2.81 -2.77
C LYS A 27 13.79 -1.50 -3.39
N SER A 28 14.92 -1.53 -4.09
CA SER A 28 15.48 -0.36 -4.76
C SER A 28 14.92 -0.15 -6.17
N SER A 29 14.32 -1.20 -6.76
CA SER A 29 13.65 -1.16 -8.07
C SER A 29 12.63 -0.02 -8.18
N LEU A 30 12.59 0.62 -9.35
CA LEU A 30 11.58 1.62 -9.69
C LEU A 30 10.17 1.01 -9.77
N GLY A 31 10.05 -0.22 -10.31
CA GLY A 31 8.79 -0.94 -10.38
C GLY A 31 8.22 -1.22 -8.98
N TRP A 32 9.06 -1.69 -8.06
CA TRP A 32 8.66 -1.88 -6.66
C TRP A 32 8.28 -0.57 -5.98
N LYS A 33 9.07 0.50 -6.15
CA LYS A 33 8.78 1.82 -5.56
C LYS A 33 7.44 2.37 -6.03
N ALA A 34 7.11 2.22 -7.32
CA ALA A 34 5.82 2.63 -7.86
C ALA A 34 4.68 1.77 -7.29
N LEU A 35 4.83 0.44 -7.31
CA LEU A 35 3.81 -0.51 -6.82
C LEU A 35 3.50 -0.30 -5.34
N SER A 36 4.53 -0.24 -4.50
CA SER A 36 4.39 -0.04 -3.06
C SER A 36 3.77 1.32 -2.72
N ARG A 37 4.10 2.38 -3.48
CA ARG A 37 3.46 3.69 -3.33
C ARG A 37 1.97 3.64 -3.67
N ILE A 38 1.59 2.97 -4.76
CA ILE A 38 0.18 2.80 -5.14
C ILE A 38 -0.56 2.05 -4.02
N ALA A 39 -0.01 0.94 -3.55
CA ALA A 39 -0.62 0.13 -2.50
C ALA A 39 -0.74 0.84 -1.14
N ALA A 40 0.16 1.78 -0.83
CA ALA A 40 0.10 2.62 0.37
C ALA A 40 -0.97 3.73 0.27
N LEU A 41 -1.09 4.35 -0.91
CA LEU A 41 -1.98 5.49 -1.14
C LEU A 41 -3.41 5.07 -1.48
N CYS A 42 -3.57 4.16 -2.44
CA CYS A 42 -4.85 3.64 -2.90
C CYS A 42 -5.37 2.53 -1.97
N ASN A 43 -5.56 2.87 -0.70
CA ASN A 43 -6.01 1.94 0.32
C ASN A 43 -6.74 2.73 1.41
N ARG A 44 -7.94 2.29 1.81
CA ARG A 44 -8.74 2.96 2.86
C ARG A 44 -8.55 2.34 4.23
N ALA A 45 -7.84 1.20 4.32
CA ALA A 45 -7.63 0.54 5.57
C ALA A 45 -6.71 1.36 6.50
N GLU A 46 -7.07 1.40 7.78
CA GLU A 46 -6.37 2.14 8.83
C GLU A 46 -6.08 1.27 10.04
N PHE A 47 -4.83 1.26 10.51
CA PHE A 47 -4.48 0.58 11.76
C PHE A 47 -5.19 1.23 12.95
N LYS A 48 -5.81 0.43 13.83
CA LYS A 48 -6.37 0.96 15.08
C LYS A 48 -5.25 1.50 15.97
N THR A 49 -5.55 2.56 16.72
CA THR A 49 -4.63 3.22 17.67
C THR A 49 -4.31 2.33 18.88
N GLY A 50 -3.18 2.58 19.57
CA GLY A 50 -2.83 1.88 20.81
C GLY A 50 -2.22 0.49 20.61
N GLN A 51 -1.69 0.23 19.41
CA GLN A 51 -1.11 -1.06 19.01
C GLN A 51 0.37 -0.92 18.62
N GLU A 52 1.08 0.04 19.22
CA GLU A 52 2.47 0.37 18.88
C GLU A 52 3.42 -0.81 19.13
N ASN A 53 3.13 -1.63 20.15
CA ASN A 53 3.92 -2.80 20.54
C ASN A 53 3.41 -4.13 19.95
N VAL A 54 2.37 -4.10 19.12
CA VAL A 54 1.80 -5.31 18.50
C VAL A 54 2.51 -5.58 17.16
N PRO A 55 2.94 -6.82 16.87
CA PRO A 55 3.49 -7.17 15.57
C PRO A 55 2.54 -6.81 14.43
N ILE A 56 3.05 -6.25 13.32
CA ILE A 56 2.25 -5.68 12.22
C ILE A 56 1.19 -6.67 11.70
N LEU A 57 1.56 -7.94 11.53
CA LEU A 57 0.63 -9.00 11.09
C LEU A 57 -0.56 -9.20 12.04
N LYS A 58 -0.37 -8.96 13.33
CA LYS A 58 -1.38 -9.12 14.40
C LYS A 58 -2.14 -7.83 14.72
N LYS A 59 -1.72 -6.67 14.20
CA LYS A 59 -2.43 -5.40 14.41
C LYS A 59 -3.85 -5.48 13.86
N GLU A 60 -4.80 -4.94 14.60
CA GLU A 60 -6.15 -4.70 14.12
C GLU A 60 -6.19 -3.52 13.15
N VAL A 61 -6.98 -3.67 12.09
CA VAL A 61 -7.11 -2.70 11.01
C VAL A 61 -8.60 -2.51 10.72
N ASN A 62 -9.03 -1.26 10.59
CA ASN A 62 -10.35 -0.90 10.09
C ASN A 62 -10.30 -0.91 8.56
N GLY A 63 -11.20 -1.64 7.90
CA GLY A 63 -11.20 -1.83 6.45
C GLY A 63 -11.58 -3.26 6.08
N ASP A 64 -11.72 -3.54 4.79
CA ASP A 64 -11.97 -4.91 4.35
C ASP A 64 -10.72 -5.81 4.47
N ALA A 65 -10.91 -7.12 4.38
CA ALA A 65 -9.85 -8.09 4.60
C ALA A 65 -8.70 -7.97 3.56
N SER A 66 -9.00 -7.54 2.34
CA SER A 66 -8.03 -7.40 1.25
C SER A 66 -7.22 -6.12 1.43
N GLU A 67 -7.89 -4.98 1.65
CA GLU A 67 -7.27 -3.69 1.96
C GLU A 67 -6.39 -3.79 3.22
N ALA A 68 -6.87 -4.46 4.27
CA ALA A 68 -6.13 -4.68 5.50
C ALA A 68 -4.89 -5.58 5.28
N ALA A 69 -5.02 -6.64 4.49
CA ALA A 69 -3.89 -7.51 4.17
C ALA A 69 -2.81 -6.77 3.36
N LEU A 70 -3.23 -5.93 2.41
CA LEU A 70 -2.33 -5.12 1.60
C LEU A 70 -1.63 -4.05 2.47
N SER A 71 -2.39 -3.33 3.31
CA SER A 71 -1.84 -2.31 4.20
C SER A 71 -0.77 -2.88 5.12
N LYS A 72 -1.01 -4.05 5.72
CA LYS A 72 -0.01 -4.78 6.50
C LYS A 72 1.21 -5.19 5.68
N SER A 73 1.00 -5.75 4.49
CA SER A 73 2.09 -6.23 3.63
C SER A 73 3.01 -5.08 3.19
N VAL A 74 2.43 -3.94 2.83
CA VAL A 74 3.20 -2.75 2.45
C VAL A 74 3.95 -2.20 3.66
N ASP A 75 3.31 -2.14 4.85
CA ASP A 75 3.95 -1.65 6.07
C ASP A 75 5.19 -2.47 6.48
N LEU A 76 5.12 -3.80 6.31
CA LEU A 76 6.28 -4.68 6.48
C LEU A 76 7.40 -4.37 5.48
N ALA A 77 7.04 -4.02 4.25
CA ALA A 77 8.00 -3.89 3.17
C ALA A 77 8.68 -2.51 3.13
N VAL A 78 7.91 -1.42 3.31
CA VAL A 78 8.39 -0.03 3.20
C VAL A 78 8.51 0.71 4.54
N GLY A 79 8.04 0.10 5.63
CA GLY A 79 7.92 0.76 6.93
C GLY A 79 6.58 1.48 7.10
N ASP A 80 6.52 2.44 8.01
CA ASP A 80 5.26 3.02 8.50
C ASP A 80 4.43 3.71 7.39
N VAL A 81 3.40 3.00 6.87
CA VAL A 81 2.52 3.46 5.79
C VAL A 81 1.70 4.68 6.22
N ARG A 82 1.45 4.83 7.53
CA ARG A 82 0.73 5.99 8.08
C ARG A 82 1.52 7.28 7.88
N LYS A 83 2.83 7.21 7.63
CA LYS A 83 3.66 8.37 7.29
C LYS A 83 3.67 8.68 5.79
N CYS A 84 3.24 7.75 4.93
CA CYS A 84 3.18 7.97 3.49
C CYS A 84 1.99 8.87 3.12
N ARG A 85 0.80 8.60 3.66
CA ARG A 85 -0.41 9.34 3.30
C ARG A 85 -0.33 10.85 3.61
N PRO A 86 0.16 11.32 4.78
CA PRO A 86 0.25 12.75 5.06
C PRO A 86 1.20 13.53 4.14
N LYS A 87 2.19 12.85 3.53
CA LYS A 87 3.11 13.45 2.56
C LYS A 87 2.48 13.66 1.19
N ASN A 88 1.37 12.98 0.90
CA ASN A 88 0.62 13.09 -0.33
C ASN A 88 -0.78 13.57 0.01
N LYS A 89 -1.03 14.88 -0.13
CA LYS A 89 -2.34 15.44 0.16
C LYS A 89 -3.36 14.93 -0.86
N LYS A 90 -4.37 14.22 -0.38
CA LYS A 90 -5.46 13.71 -1.22
C LYS A 90 -6.30 14.88 -1.73
N VAL A 91 -6.48 14.94 -3.04
CA VAL A 91 -7.27 15.96 -3.74
C VAL A 91 -8.68 15.47 -3.98
N CYS A 92 -8.83 14.27 -4.54
CA CYS A 92 -10.12 13.63 -4.73
C CYS A 92 -9.99 12.11 -4.78
N GLU A 93 -11.11 11.43 -4.59
CA GLU A 93 -11.23 9.99 -4.74
C GLU A 93 -12.51 9.64 -5.51
N LEU A 94 -12.41 8.60 -6.33
CA LEU A 94 -13.52 7.92 -6.96
C LEU A 94 -13.56 6.49 -6.38
N PRO A 95 -14.50 6.20 -5.48
CA PRO A 95 -14.58 4.89 -4.86
C PRO A 95 -15.03 3.84 -5.89
N SER A 96 -14.59 2.59 -5.69
CA SER A 96 -15.08 1.45 -6.48
C SER A 96 -16.60 1.31 -6.33
N THR A 97 -17.29 1.03 -7.44
CA THR A 97 -18.73 0.78 -7.50
C THR A 97 -19.00 -0.57 -8.19
N PRO A 98 -20.19 -1.17 -8.07
CA PRO A 98 -20.49 -2.41 -8.78
C PRO A 98 -20.23 -2.38 -10.31
N PRO A 99 -20.54 -1.29 -11.05
CA PRO A 99 -20.17 -1.20 -12.46
C PRO A 99 -18.70 -0.87 -12.72
N ASN A 100 -18.02 -0.15 -11.82
CA ASN A 100 -16.60 0.23 -11.96
C ASN A 100 -15.81 -0.29 -10.76
N LYS A 101 -15.11 -1.41 -10.94
CA LYS A 101 -14.39 -2.09 -9.87
C LYS A 101 -13.04 -1.47 -9.54
N GLU A 102 -12.69 -0.40 -10.24
CA GLU A 102 -11.50 0.40 -10.02
C GLU A 102 -11.77 1.49 -8.98
N GLU A 103 -10.89 1.56 -8.00
CA GLU A 103 -10.74 2.69 -7.09
C GLU A 103 -9.67 3.63 -7.66
N VAL A 104 -9.97 4.92 -7.72
CA VAL A 104 -9.06 5.94 -8.27
C VAL A 104 -8.89 7.06 -7.27
N LEU A 105 -7.65 7.42 -6.96
CA LEU A 105 -7.34 8.53 -6.06
C LEU A 105 -6.33 9.48 -6.71
N ILE A 106 -6.53 10.78 -6.48
CA ILE A 106 -5.63 11.82 -6.97
C ILE A 106 -5.00 12.55 -5.78
N TYR A 107 -3.69 12.73 -5.85
CA TYR A 107 -2.87 13.32 -4.80
C TYR A 107 -2.00 14.45 -5.34
N GLU A 108 -1.68 15.40 -4.47
CA GLU A 108 -0.49 16.25 -4.61
C GLU A 108 0.76 15.39 -4.40
N THR A 109 1.84 15.70 -5.13
CA THR A 109 3.12 15.01 -4.92
C THR A 109 3.79 15.50 -3.64
N GLU A 110 4.79 14.76 -3.14
CA GLU A 110 5.58 15.20 -1.97
C GLU A 110 6.61 16.29 -2.33
N ASP A 111 6.91 16.46 -3.62
CA ASP A 111 7.84 17.47 -4.11
C ASP A 111 7.09 18.77 -4.36
N THR A 112 7.37 19.78 -3.54
CA THR A 112 6.75 21.11 -3.65
C THR A 112 7.11 21.83 -4.94
N ASN A 113 8.13 21.37 -5.67
CA ASN A 113 8.53 21.93 -6.96
C ASN A 113 7.90 21.20 -8.16
N ASP A 114 7.19 20.10 -7.93
CA ASP A 114 6.47 19.37 -8.98
C ASP A 114 4.98 19.79 -8.99
N PRO A 115 4.55 20.60 -9.98
CA PRO A 115 3.17 21.08 -10.05
C PRO A 115 2.17 20.02 -10.52
N ARG A 116 2.63 18.80 -10.82
CA ARG A 116 1.76 17.72 -11.32
C ARG A 116 0.97 17.08 -10.17
N TYR A 117 -0.11 16.41 -10.55
CA TYR A 117 -0.87 15.54 -9.66
C TYR A 117 -0.48 14.08 -9.90
N LEU A 118 -0.51 13.29 -8.83
CA LEU A 118 -0.35 11.84 -8.89
C LEU A 118 -1.72 11.17 -8.86
N LEU A 119 -2.09 10.52 -9.96
CA LEU A 119 -3.22 9.60 -9.99
C LEU A 119 -2.73 8.18 -9.66
N VAL A 120 -3.41 7.52 -8.72
CA VAL A 120 -3.23 6.11 -8.41
C VAL A 120 -4.54 5.37 -8.63
N LEU A 121 -4.45 4.14 -9.11
CA LEU A 121 -5.61 3.30 -9.40
C LEU A 121 -5.33 1.87 -8.92
N MET A 122 -6.32 1.27 -8.29
CA MET A 122 -6.33 -0.15 -7.94
C MET A 122 -7.68 -0.74 -8.29
N GLY A 123 -7.71 -1.91 -8.91
CA GLY A 123 -8.95 -2.55 -9.34
C GLY A 123 -8.72 -4.00 -9.70
N GLY A 124 -9.81 -4.72 -9.97
CA GLY A 124 -9.81 -6.13 -10.33
C GLY A 124 -10.74 -6.45 -11.47
#